data_AF-A0AAN4W1P3-F1
#
_entry.id   AF-A0AAN4W1P3-F1
#
_cell.length_a   1.000
_cell.length_b   1.000
_cell.length_c   1.000
_cell.angle_alpha   90.00
_cell.angle_beta   90.00
_cell.angle_gamma   90.00
#
_symmetry.space_group_name_H-M   'P 1'
#
loop_
_entity.id
_entity.type
_entity.pdbx_description
1 polymer ?
#
loop_
_entity_poly.entity_id
_entity_poly.type
_entity_poly.pdbx_seq_one_letter_code
_entity_poly.pdbx_strand_id
1 'polypeptide(L)' 'MKIFVIIVVLLMALAGLYYRGEKSVHIEKDIAASPKEVWKVLINTEAYADWNTVIKPLSGTVMEGQKLNPNYSPLN' A
#
# COMPACT_ATOMS: atom_id res chain seq x y z
N MET A 1 24.55 23.26 -30.06
CA MET A 1 23.89 21.94 -30.02
C MET A 1 24.03 21.22 -28.66
N LYS A 2 25.24 21.06 -28.10
CA LYS A 2 25.44 20.36 -26.80
C LYS A 2 24.65 20.94 -25.61
N ILE A 3 24.67 22.26 -25.43
CA ILE A 3 23.94 22.96 -24.35
C ILE A 3 22.42 22.76 -24.45
N PHE A 4 21.87 22.81 -25.67
CA PHE A 4 20.45 22.59 -25.91
C PHE A 4 20.03 21.16 -25.49
N VAL A 5 20.83 20.15 -25.83
CA VAL A 5 20.58 18.76 -25.41
C VAL A 5 20.59 18.62 -23.89
N ILE A 6 21.55 19.27 -23.21
CA ILE A 6 21.64 19.24 -21.74
C ILE A 6 20.37 19.85 -21.11
N ILE A 7 19.91 20.99 -21.63
CA ILE A 7 18.69 21.65 -21.12
C ILE A 7 17.46 20.75 -21.30
N VAL A 8 17.31 20.12 -22.46
CA VAL A 8 16.19 19.22 -22.73
C VAL A 8 16.20 18.01 -21.79
N VAL A 9 17.35 17.39 -21.56
CA VAL A 9 17.50 16.27 -20.62
C VAL A 9 17.16 16.70 -19.19
N LEU A 10 17.61 17.88 -18.77
CA LEU A 10 17.39 18.39 -17.42
C LEU A 10 15.90 18.72 -17.20
N LEU A 11 15.22 19.28 -18.20
CA LEU A 11 13.77 19.51 -18.16
C LEU A 11 12.98 18.20 -18.08
N MET A 12 13.37 17.17 -18.84
CA MET A 12 12.72 15.85 -18.75
C MET A 12 12.92 15.21 -17.38
N ALA A 13 14.10 15.33 -16.78
CA ALA A 13 14.37 14.82 -15.43
C ALA A 13 13.52 15.52 -14.36
N LEU A 14 13.40 16.85 -14.43
CA LEU A 14 12.56 17.63 -13.53
C LEU A 14 11.07 17.30 -13.69
N ALA A 15 10.59 17.15 -14.93
CA ALA A 15 9.22 16.71 -15.19
C ALA A 15 8.96 15.32 -14.58
N GLY A 16 9.88 14.37 -14.76
CA GLY A 16 9.78 13.04 -14.16
C GLY A 16 9.71 13.06 -12.63
N LEU A 17 10.49 13.92 -11.97
CA LEU A 17 10.43 14.11 -10.52
C LEU A 17 9.11 14.76 -10.08
N TYR A 18 8.59 15.71 -10.84
CA TYR A 18 7.29 16.35 -10.57
C TYR A 18 6.13 15.34 -10.61
N TYR A 19 6.14 14.42 -11.57
CA TYR A 19 5.11 13.37 -11.68
C TYR A 19 5.22 12.27 -10.62
N ARG A 20 6.26 12.27 -9.79
CA ARG A 20 6.46 11.33 -8.69
C ARG A 20 5.67 11.75 -7.43
N GLY A 21 4.41 12.13 -7.61
CA GLY A 21 3.50 12.42 -6.50
C GLY A 21 3.13 11.17 -5.70
N GLU A 22 2.61 11.37 -4.49
CA GLU A 22 2.06 10.28 -3.68
C GLU A 22 0.85 9.68 -4.40
N LYS A 23 0.98 8.40 -4.79
CA LYS A 23 -0.12 7.68 -5.42
C LYS A 23 -1.03 7.15 -4.33
N SER A 24 -2.27 7.62 -4.30
CA SER A 24 -3.33 7.02 -3.48
C SER A 24 -4.20 6.10 -4.34
N VAL A 25 -4.74 5.06 -3.71
CA VAL A 25 -5.71 4.15 -4.32
C VAL A 25 -6.93 4.13 -3.41
N HIS A 26 -8.11 4.37 -3.98
CA HIS A 26 -9.40 4.32 -3.28
C HIS A 26 -10.22 3.17 -3.86
N ILE A 27 -10.71 2.28 -3.00
CA ILE A 27 -11.52 1.11 -3.38
C ILE A 27 -12.68 1.00 -2.40
N GLU A 28 -13.88 0.80 -2.93
CA GLU A 28 -15.08 0.52 -2.16
C GLU A 28 -15.66 -0.84 -2.58
N LYS A 29 -16.24 -1.55 -1.62
CA LYS A 29 -16.89 -2.83 -1.85
C LYS A 29 -18.01 -3.04 -0.84
N ASP A 30 -19.18 -3.40 -1.36
CA ASP A 30 -20.29 -3.84 -0.52
C ASP A 30 -20.04 -5.26 -0.01
N ILE A 31 -20.15 -5.41 1.32
CA ILE A 31 -20.03 -6.71 2.00
C ILE A 31 -21.35 -6.95 2.70
N ALA A 32 -21.99 -8.09 2.40
CA ALA A 32 -23.24 -8.52 3.04
C ALA A 32 -23.00 -9.04 4.47
N ALA A 33 -22.44 -8.19 5.32
CA ALA A 33 -22.17 -8.47 6.73
C ALA A 33 -22.24 -7.16 7.54
N SER A 34 -22.47 -7.26 8.84
CA SER A 34 -22.42 -6.08 9.70
C SER A 34 -20.99 -5.53 9.84
N PRO A 35 -20.82 -4.23 10.13
CA PRO A 35 -19.49 -3.65 10.36
C PRO A 35 -18.68 -4.38 11.44
N LYS A 36 -19.37 -4.90 12.48
CA LYS A 36 -18.73 -5.64 13.57
C LYS A 36 -18.16 -6.99 13.12
N GLU A 37 -18.86 -7.68 12.23
CA GLU A 37 -18.41 -8.96 11.67
C GLU A 37 -17.22 -8.75 10.73
N VAL A 38 -17.29 -7.73 9.88
CA VAL A 38 -16.17 -7.34 9.00
C VAL A 38 -14.94 -6.98 9.84
N TRP A 39 -15.13 -6.15 10.87
CA TRP A 39 -14.04 -5.75 11.77
C TRP A 39 -13.38 -6.95 12.45
N LYS A 40 -14.17 -7.92 12.92
CA LYS A 40 -13.66 -9.15 13.56
C LYS A 40 -12.73 -9.93 12.62
N VAL A 41 -13.02 -9.99 11.32
CA VAL A 41 -12.16 -10.63 10.33
C VAL A 41 -10.91 -9.80 10.06
N LEU A 42 -11.05 -8.48 9.93
CA LEU A 42 -9.93 -7.57 9.65
C LEU A 42 -8.88 -7.55 10.75
N ILE A 43 -9.25 -7.75 12.01
CA ILE A 43 -8.29 -7.80 13.12
C ILE A 43 -7.74 -9.20 13.41
N ASN A 44 -8.29 -10.25 12.77
CA ASN A 44 -7.88 -11.63 12.99
C ASN A 44 -6.67 -11.98 12.12
N THR A 45 -5.48 -11.60 12.58
CA THR A 45 -4.22 -11.77 11.85
C THR A 45 -3.86 -13.23 11.57
N GLU A 46 -4.32 -14.17 12.39
CA GLU A 46 -4.10 -15.61 12.21
C GLU A 46 -4.82 -16.14 10.95
N ALA A 47 -6.01 -15.61 10.65
CA ALA A 47 -6.83 -16.00 9.50
C ALA A 47 -6.53 -15.17 8.23
N TYR A 48 -5.49 -14.34 8.22
CA TYR A 48 -5.14 -13.56 7.04
C TYR A 48 -4.81 -14.43 5.83
N ALA A 49 -4.23 -15.63 6.04
CA ALA A 49 -3.91 -16.54 4.96
C ALA A 49 -5.14 -16.96 4.11
N ASP A 50 -6.34 -16.87 4.68
CA ASP A 50 -7.58 -17.27 4.01
C ASP A 50 -8.06 -16.25 2.96
N TRP A 51 -7.64 -14.98 3.07
CA TRP A 51 -8.16 -13.90 2.21
C TRP A 51 -7.13 -12.81 1.82
N ASN A 52 -6.12 -12.57 2.65
CA ASN A 52 -5.09 -11.55 2.45
C ASN A 52 -3.83 -12.17 1.85
N THR A 53 -3.70 -12.07 0.54
CA THR A 53 -2.55 -12.62 -0.21
C THR A 53 -1.27 -11.79 -0.07
N VAL A 54 -1.36 -10.57 0.47
CA VAL A 54 -0.27 -9.59 0.48
C VAL A 54 0.46 -9.58 1.82
N ILE A 55 -0.28 -9.58 2.92
CA ILE A 55 0.27 -9.50 4.28
C ILE A 55 0.42 -10.91 4.85
N LYS A 56 1.66 -11.35 5.03
CA LYS A 56 1.99 -12.56 5.80
C LYS A 56 2.13 -12.22 7.29
N PRO A 57 2.11 -13.23 8.20
CA PRO A 57 1.75 -13.06 9.61
C PRO A 57 2.35 -11.82 10.24
N LEU A 58 1.47 -10.96 10.74
CA LEU A 58 1.82 -9.77 11.50
C LEU A 58 2.29 -10.22 12.89
N SER A 59 3.46 -9.76 13.31
CA SER A 59 3.80 -9.76 14.73
C SER A 59 3.28 -8.48 15.38
N GLY A 60 2.61 -8.61 16.52
CA GLY A 60 2.00 -7.50 17.28
C GLY A 60 0.47 -7.62 17.42
N THR A 61 -0.11 -6.76 18.27
CA THR A 61 -1.56 -6.71 18.53
C THR A 61 -2.20 -5.56 17.74
N VAL A 62 -3.30 -5.84 17.03
CA VAL A 62 -4.08 -4.82 16.32
C VAL A 62 -4.84 -3.95 17.34
N MET A 63 -4.23 -2.83 17.72
CA MET A 63 -4.78 -1.87 18.68
C MET A 63 -4.26 -0.47 18.35
N GLU A 64 -5.05 0.55 18.68
CA GLU A 64 -4.63 1.94 18.49
C GLU A 64 -3.29 2.25 19.18
N GLY A 65 -2.44 3.00 18.48
CA GLY A 65 -1.10 3.37 18.95
C GLY A 65 -0.06 2.25 18.88
N GLN A 66 -0.43 1.01 18.54
CA GLN A 66 0.53 -0.08 18.37
C GLN A 66 1.10 -0.13 16.94
N LYS A 67 2.39 -0.42 16.84
CA LYS A 67 3.06 -0.64 15.55
C LYS A 67 3.01 -2.12 15.20
N LEU A 68 2.42 -2.43 14.05
CA LEU A 68 2.46 -3.77 13.50
C LEU A 68 3.73 -3.98 12.68
N ASN A 69 4.28 -5.20 12.72
CA ASN A 69 5.42 -5.57 11.88
C ASN A 69 4.99 -6.62 10.83
N PRO A 70 4.47 -6.16 9.66
CA PRO A 70 4.08 -7.04 8.56
C PRO A 70 5.30 -7.67 7.91
N ASN A 71 5.21 -8.97 7.66
CA ASN A 71 6.07 -9.61 6.68
C ASN A 71 5.37 -9.53 5.32
N TYR A 72 5.94 -8.77 4.38
CA TYR A 72 5.38 -8.66 3.03
C TYR A 72 5.89 -9.80 2.16
N SER A 73 5.00 -10.48 1.45
CA SER A 73 5.45 -11.32 0.34
C SER A 73 5.72 -10.45 -0.88
N PRO A 74 6.80 -10.71 -1.64
CA PRO A 74 6.96 -10.07 -2.94
C PRO A 74 5.76 -10.42 -3.81
N LEU A 75 5.14 -9.41 -4.42
CA LEU A 75 4.09 -9.60 -5.42
C LEU A 75 4.78 -10.19 -6.67
N ASN A 76 4.37 -11.39 -7.08
CA ASN A 76 4.84 -12.04 -8.32
C ASN A 76 4.25 -11.37 -9.55
#